data_AF-A0A849HNQ9-F1
#
_entry.id   AF-A0A849HNQ9-F1
#
_cell.length_a   1.000
_cell.length_b   1.000
_cell.length_c   1.000
_cell.angle_alpha   90.00
_cell.angle_beta   90.00
_cell.angle_gamma   90.00
#
_symmetry.space_group_name_H-M   'P 1'
#
loop_
_entity.id
_entity.type
_entity.pdbx_description
1 polymer ?
#
loop_
_entity_poly.entity_id
_entity_poly.type
_entity_poly.pdbx_seq_one_letter_code
_entity_poly.pdbx_strand_id
1 'polypeptide(L)'
;MGTVNVDQLSHDGTVVQDVDTKLSNAKKHELLIEALPDATLETHSGMKVVRFGNQIILAAQVTHLGYPWAEFKKRIQIPKRWLEVHQGAVREGLTPRFVGVYHYRDVTVFVDFDPTTYVRRAVNNSAAHVATNDLYQAQTAGQFSREDKNGNRLTSIRGDQLATYLLTGYSEKNAHIDVFDGFSTKFMDGMRIEGLTAVQEMHAARWPDTFQNEWAGFYVEYRLHQYLAAHGLTQHVQVQKEKRRGAFDYDLRFLRDGSLEYYGDLKASSIAVSDSPGNDKDDFLRALDTFGRFWYVIFEHETWHSRDNSNLATIAWNEWRRSVGHVGRKGTYDPLSYQGRFKEAVRFMRVNILEVNPANVGIVLKDFQKDFRQPDGKPRKAKVSIRKKDIDNFLIYTRSIVPASD
;
A
#
# COMPACT_ATOMS: atom_id res chain seq x y z
N MET A 1 -30.44 -2.71 -15.87
CA MET A 1 -29.31 -1.77 -15.66
C MET A 1 -28.93 -1.84 -14.19
N GLY A 2 -27.65 -1.77 -13.84
CA GLY A 2 -27.24 -1.75 -12.43
C GLY A 2 -27.64 -0.42 -11.79
N THR A 3 -28.31 -0.47 -10.64
CA THR A 3 -28.81 0.71 -9.92
C THR A 3 -27.79 1.26 -8.91
N VAL A 4 -26.58 0.71 -8.86
CA VAL A 4 -25.56 1.04 -7.87
C VAL A 4 -24.55 1.98 -8.51
N ASN A 5 -24.40 3.17 -7.94
CA ASN A 5 -23.32 4.08 -8.27
C ASN A 5 -22.01 3.52 -7.70
N VAL A 6 -20.99 3.50 -8.53
CA VAL A 6 -19.66 3.00 -8.20
C VAL A 6 -18.62 4.02 -8.65
N ASP A 7 -17.40 3.87 -8.15
CA ASP A 7 -16.29 4.68 -8.61
C ASP A 7 -16.03 4.43 -10.10
N GLN A 8 -16.04 5.48 -10.91
CA GLN A 8 -15.59 5.47 -12.29
C GLN A 8 -14.45 6.46 -12.44
N LEU A 9 -13.48 6.09 -13.26
CA LEU A 9 -12.30 6.88 -13.60
C LEU A 9 -12.51 7.59 -14.94
N SER A 10 -12.36 8.92 -14.93
CA SER A 10 -12.40 9.78 -16.11
C SER A 10 -11.00 10.05 -16.68
N HIS A 11 -10.94 10.68 -17.87
CA HIS A 11 -9.72 10.84 -18.65
C HIS A 11 -8.59 11.55 -17.91
N ASP A 12 -8.93 12.58 -17.13
CA ASP A 12 -7.99 13.37 -16.32
C ASP A 12 -7.58 12.68 -15.00
N GLY A 13 -8.05 11.45 -14.77
CA GLY A 13 -7.80 10.71 -13.54
C GLY A 13 -8.79 11.01 -12.42
N THR A 14 -9.79 11.89 -12.63
CA THR A 14 -10.80 12.18 -11.61
C THR A 14 -11.70 10.96 -11.40
N VAL A 15 -11.94 10.62 -10.14
CA VAL A 15 -12.91 9.61 -9.73
C VAL A 15 -14.29 10.24 -9.57
N VAL A 16 -15.27 9.72 -10.29
CA VAL A 16 -16.68 10.14 -10.25
C VAL A 16 -17.56 8.98 -9.80
N GLN A 17 -18.74 9.29 -9.25
CA GLN A 17 -19.75 8.28 -8.94
C GLN A 17 -20.71 8.14 -10.12
N ASP A 18 -20.76 6.98 -10.75
CA ASP A 18 -21.67 6.69 -11.86
C ASP A 18 -21.99 5.19 -11.92
N VAL A 19 -22.95 4.79 -12.76
CA VAL A 19 -23.36 3.41 -12.92
C VAL A 19 -22.25 2.54 -13.50
N ASP A 20 -22.22 1.27 -13.09
CA ASP A 20 -21.30 0.30 -13.69
C ASP A 20 -21.65 0.03 -15.16
N THR A 21 -20.63 -0.04 -16.02
CA THR A 21 -20.82 -0.21 -17.46
C THR A 21 -20.96 -1.69 -17.81
N LYS A 22 -21.52 -2.00 -18.98
CA LYS A 22 -21.53 -3.37 -19.52
C LYS A 22 -20.95 -3.35 -20.92
N LEU A 23 -19.90 -4.12 -21.14
CA LEU A 23 -19.30 -4.36 -22.44
C LEU A 23 -19.78 -5.68 -23.03
N SER A 24 -20.11 -5.66 -24.31
CA SER A 24 -20.29 -6.89 -25.08
C SER A 24 -18.93 -7.58 -25.28
N ASN A 25 -18.94 -8.89 -25.57
CA ASN A 25 -17.71 -9.59 -25.93
C ASN A 25 -17.05 -8.98 -27.18
N ALA A 26 -17.85 -8.52 -28.15
CA ALA A 26 -17.34 -7.85 -29.34
C ALA A 26 -16.58 -6.57 -28.99
N LYS A 27 -17.15 -5.70 -28.15
CA LYS A 27 -16.49 -4.44 -27.78
C LYS A 27 -15.21 -4.65 -26.98
N LYS A 28 -15.15 -5.68 -26.12
CA LYS A 28 -13.89 -6.04 -25.43
C LYS A 28 -12.78 -6.42 -26.40
N HIS A 29 -13.09 -7.22 -27.42
CA HIS A 29 -12.08 -7.61 -28.42
C HIS A 29 -11.68 -6.44 -29.30
N GLU A 30 -12.63 -5.58 -29.68
CA GLU A 30 -12.37 -4.34 -30.42
C GLU A 30 -11.38 -3.45 -29.66
N LEU A 31 -11.64 -3.14 -28.39
CA LEU A 31 -10.72 -2.35 -27.56
C LEU A 31 -9.32 -2.96 -27.45
N LEU A 32 -9.22 -4.29 -27.35
CA LEU A 32 -7.92 -4.98 -27.32
C LEU A 32 -7.18 -4.87 -28.65
N ILE A 33 -7.87 -5.03 -29.78
CA ILE A 33 -7.27 -4.93 -31.12
C ILE A 33 -6.84 -3.49 -31.40
N GLU A 34 -7.63 -2.50 -30.98
CA GLU A 34 -7.26 -1.08 -31.07
C GLU A 34 -5.97 -0.77 -30.29
N ALA A 35 -5.79 -1.40 -29.11
CA ALA A 35 -4.60 -1.22 -28.27
C ALA A 35 -3.39 -2.08 -28.69
N LEU A 36 -3.58 -3.05 -29.58
CA LEU A 36 -2.57 -4.02 -30.00
C LEU A 36 -2.48 -4.06 -31.52
N PRO A 37 -1.66 -3.19 -32.14
CA PRO A 37 -1.33 -3.30 -33.55
C PRO A 37 -0.86 -4.73 -33.86
N ASP A 38 -1.37 -5.34 -34.93
CA ASP A 38 -1.10 -6.72 -35.35
C ASP A 38 -1.78 -7.85 -34.54
N ALA A 39 -2.65 -7.52 -33.58
CA ALA A 39 -3.45 -8.55 -32.93
C ALA A 39 -4.58 -9.07 -33.83
N THR A 40 -4.83 -10.39 -33.76
CA THR A 40 -5.89 -11.07 -34.52
C THR A 40 -6.90 -11.73 -33.58
N LEU A 41 -8.13 -11.90 -34.07
CA LEU A 41 -9.15 -12.68 -33.36
C LEU A 41 -9.11 -14.13 -33.83
N GLU A 42 -8.82 -15.05 -32.93
CA GLU A 42 -8.67 -16.48 -33.23
C GLU A 42 -9.63 -17.33 -32.39
N THR A 43 -9.72 -18.62 -32.72
CA THR A 43 -10.40 -19.60 -31.88
C THR A 43 -9.39 -20.59 -31.33
N HIS A 44 -9.25 -20.64 -30.01
CA HIS A 44 -8.39 -21.58 -29.28
C HIS A 44 -9.23 -22.42 -28.34
N SER A 45 -9.11 -23.75 -28.39
CA SER A 45 -9.92 -24.67 -27.56
C SER A 45 -11.43 -24.38 -27.62
N GLY A 46 -11.90 -23.98 -28.81
CA GLY A 46 -13.29 -23.58 -29.09
C GLY A 46 -13.76 -22.26 -28.45
N MET A 47 -12.85 -21.45 -27.93
CA MET A 47 -13.11 -20.10 -27.42
C MET A 47 -12.51 -19.05 -28.33
N LYS A 48 -13.23 -17.93 -28.53
CA LYS A 48 -12.65 -16.74 -29.16
C LYS A 48 -11.62 -16.09 -28.23
N VAL A 49 -10.44 -15.81 -28.75
CA VAL A 49 -9.31 -15.21 -28.04
C VAL A 49 -8.65 -14.16 -28.92
N VAL A 50 -7.98 -13.18 -28.30
CA VAL A 50 -7.12 -12.24 -29.04
C VAL A 50 -5.69 -12.79 -29.04
N ARG A 51 -5.11 -12.92 -30.23
CA ARG A 51 -3.75 -13.38 -30.46
C ARG A 51 -2.85 -12.19 -30.71
N PHE A 52 -1.72 -12.11 -30.01
CA PHE A 52 -0.70 -11.06 -30.23
C PHE A 52 0.70 -11.66 -30.06
N GLY A 53 1.46 -11.75 -31.16
CA GLY A 53 2.76 -12.43 -31.15
C GLY A 53 2.64 -13.87 -30.68
N ASN A 54 3.37 -14.25 -29.62
CA ASN A 54 3.28 -15.57 -28.97
C ASN A 54 2.24 -15.65 -27.84
N GLN A 55 1.42 -14.61 -27.63
CA GLN A 55 0.49 -14.50 -26.50
C GLN A 55 -0.95 -14.81 -26.90
N ILE A 56 -1.71 -15.41 -25.98
CA ILE A 56 -3.15 -15.68 -26.10
C ILE A 56 -3.88 -14.92 -24.99
N ILE A 57 -4.69 -13.95 -25.37
CA ILE A 57 -5.36 -13.04 -24.44
C ILE A 57 -6.82 -13.47 -24.26
N LEU A 58 -7.14 -13.80 -23.02
CA LEU A 58 -8.49 -14.11 -22.54
C LEU A 58 -9.05 -12.89 -21.83
N ALA A 59 -10.15 -12.34 -22.33
CA ALA A 59 -10.64 -11.02 -21.94
C ALA A 59 -11.96 -11.06 -21.16
N ALA A 60 -11.96 -10.49 -19.96
CA ALA A 60 -13.15 -10.29 -19.13
C ALA A 60 -13.31 -8.79 -18.84
N GLN A 61 -14.53 -8.35 -18.59
CA GLN A 61 -14.74 -6.96 -18.20
C GLN A 61 -14.38 -6.79 -16.72
N VAL A 62 -13.71 -5.70 -16.38
CA VAL A 62 -13.58 -5.24 -15.00
C VAL A 62 -14.89 -4.56 -14.60
N THR A 63 -15.57 -5.12 -13.60
CA THR A 63 -16.84 -4.59 -13.08
C THR A 63 -16.78 -4.47 -11.57
N HIS A 64 -17.71 -3.73 -10.97
CA HIS A 64 -17.86 -3.69 -9.52
C HIS A 64 -18.08 -5.09 -8.93
N LEU A 65 -17.57 -5.29 -7.71
CA LEU A 65 -17.63 -6.57 -7.01
C LEU A 65 -19.06 -6.95 -6.57
N GLY A 66 -19.97 -5.98 -6.52
CA GLY A 66 -21.37 -6.12 -6.09
C GLY A 66 -21.55 -5.87 -4.60
N TYR A 67 -22.80 -5.73 -4.16
CA TYR A 67 -23.13 -5.57 -2.74
C TYR A 67 -22.70 -6.81 -1.92
N PRO A 68 -22.14 -6.67 -0.71
CA PRO A 68 -22.00 -5.45 0.11
C PRO A 68 -20.64 -4.73 -0.03
N TRP A 69 -19.91 -4.98 -1.12
CA TRP A 69 -18.56 -4.47 -1.27
C TRP A 69 -18.53 -2.99 -1.65
N ALA A 70 -17.53 -2.28 -1.12
CA ALA A 70 -17.31 -0.86 -1.39
C ALA A 70 -17.18 -0.55 -2.89
N GLU A 71 -17.50 0.69 -3.24
CA GLU A 71 -17.61 1.21 -4.60
C GLU A 71 -16.30 1.07 -5.40
N PHE A 72 -15.16 1.17 -4.70
CA PHE A 72 -13.83 1.02 -5.28
C PHE A 72 -13.44 -0.43 -5.61
N LYS A 73 -14.14 -1.44 -5.07
CA LYS A 73 -13.78 -2.85 -5.25
C LYS A 73 -14.33 -3.38 -6.56
N LYS A 74 -13.44 -3.75 -7.46
CA LYS A 74 -13.76 -4.29 -8.78
C LYS A 74 -13.14 -5.67 -8.96
N ARG A 75 -13.58 -6.39 -9.99
CA ARG A 75 -13.06 -7.71 -10.34
C ARG A 75 -13.26 -8.04 -11.81
N ILE A 76 -12.54 -9.05 -12.27
CA ILE A 76 -13.00 -9.91 -13.36
C ILE A 76 -13.57 -11.20 -12.80
N GLN A 77 -14.55 -11.78 -13.52
CA GLN A 77 -14.95 -13.17 -13.34
C GLN A 77 -14.13 -14.02 -14.31
N ILE A 78 -13.42 -15.04 -13.79
CA ILE A 78 -12.61 -15.99 -14.56
C ILE A 78 -13.48 -17.22 -14.85
N PRO A 79 -13.92 -17.43 -16.11
CA PRO A 79 -14.65 -18.63 -16.49
C PRO A 79 -13.79 -19.88 -16.34
N LYS A 80 -14.38 -21.00 -15.87
CA LYS A 80 -13.67 -22.29 -15.77
C LYS A 80 -12.99 -22.70 -17.08
N ARG A 81 -13.61 -22.40 -18.21
CA ARG A 81 -13.09 -22.70 -19.55
C ARG A 81 -11.77 -21.97 -19.88
N TRP A 82 -11.44 -20.87 -19.20
CA TRP A 82 -10.13 -20.22 -19.35
C TRP A 82 -9.00 -21.14 -18.88
N LEU A 83 -9.25 -22.04 -17.93
CA LEU A 83 -8.26 -23.01 -17.46
C LEU A 83 -7.92 -24.02 -18.56
N GLU A 84 -8.93 -24.48 -19.31
CA GLU A 84 -8.74 -25.39 -20.46
C GLU A 84 -7.93 -24.70 -21.56
N VAL A 85 -8.28 -23.46 -21.91
CA VAL A 85 -7.55 -22.66 -22.91
C VAL A 85 -6.10 -22.41 -22.44
N HIS A 86 -5.91 -22.05 -21.17
CA HIS A 86 -4.59 -21.85 -20.58
C HIS A 86 -3.72 -23.11 -20.71
N GLN A 87 -4.23 -24.28 -20.34
CA GLN A 87 -3.51 -25.55 -20.43
C GLN A 87 -3.22 -25.95 -21.90
N GLY A 88 -4.14 -25.67 -22.82
CA GLY A 88 -3.91 -25.86 -24.26
C GLY A 88 -2.79 -24.96 -24.79
N ALA A 89 -2.90 -23.66 -24.54
CA ALA A 89 -1.93 -22.65 -24.98
C ALA A 89 -0.51 -22.93 -24.46
N VAL A 90 -0.37 -23.29 -23.18
CA VAL A 90 0.95 -23.63 -22.60
C VAL A 90 1.57 -24.86 -23.28
N ARG A 91 0.77 -25.90 -23.60
CA ARG A 91 1.27 -27.09 -24.31
C ARG A 91 1.75 -26.80 -25.73
N GLU A 92 1.20 -25.76 -26.35
CA GLU A 92 1.59 -25.28 -27.68
C GLU A 92 2.74 -24.27 -27.64
N GLY A 93 3.34 -24.02 -26.47
CA GLY A 93 4.43 -23.05 -26.29
C GLY A 93 3.97 -21.58 -26.34
N LEU A 94 2.67 -21.33 -26.16
CA LEU A 94 2.09 -19.99 -26.13
C LEU A 94 2.04 -19.43 -24.71
N THR A 95 2.00 -18.11 -24.59
CA THR A 95 1.85 -17.41 -23.29
C THR A 95 0.39 -16.98 -23.09
N PRO A 96 -0.40 -17.68 -22.27
CA PRO A 96 -1.75 -17.24 -21.93
C PRO A 96 -1.72 -16.01 -21.02
N ARG A 97 -2.66 -15.09 -21.22
CA ARG A 97 -2.86 -13.86 -20.44
C ARG A 97 -4.32 -13.74 -20.02
N PHE A 98 -4.58 -13.42 -18.76
CA PHE A 98 -5.91 -13.14 -18.25
C PHE A 98 -6.07 -11.63 -18.12
N VAL A 99 -6.77 -11.01 -19.06
CA VAL A 99 -6.85 -9.55 -19.16
C VAL A 99 -8.25 -9.07 -18.77
N GLY A 100 -8.29 -8.21 -17.76
CA GLY A 100 -9.44 -7.36 -17.46
C GLY A 100 -9.48 -6.15 -18.38
N VAL A 101 -10.64 -5.84 -18.91
CA VAL A 101 -10.91 -4.62 -19.69
C VAL A 101 -11.78 -3.71 -18.84
N TYR A 102 -11.20 -2.64 -18.32
CA TYR A 102 -11.93 -1.52 -17.74
C TYR A 102 -12.18 -0.47 -18.83
N HIS A 103 -13.42 -0.04 -18.97
CA HIS A 103 -13.79 0.99 -19.93
C HIS A 103 -14.92 1.88 -19.39
N TYR A 104 -14.66 3.18 -19.34
CA TYR A 104 -15.63 4.20 -18.99
C TYR A 104 -15.43 5.42 -19.89
N ARG A 105 -16.43 5.71 -20.73
CA ARG A 105 -16.37 6.75 -21.75
C ARG A 105 -15.18 6.55 -22.68
N ASP A 106 -14.20 7.44 -22.66
CA ASP A 106 -12.99 7.43 -23.48
C ASP A 106 -11.77 6.81 -22.76
N VAL A 107 -11.94 6.38 -21.50
CA VAL A 107 -10.87 5.77 -20.71
C VAL A 107 -10.91 4.25 -20.88
N THR A 108 -9.78 3.69 -21.31
CA THR A 108 -9.55 2.25 -21.33
C THR A 108 -8.28 1.92 -20.55
N VAL A 109 -8.44 1.06 -19.55
CA VAL A 109 -7.34 0.48 -18.78
C VAL A 109 -7.46 -1.03 -18.85
N PHE A 110 -6.36 -1.69 -19.18
CA PHE A 110 -6.24 -3.14 -19.18
C PHE A 110 -5.61 -3.60 -17.88
N VAL A 111 -6.03 -4.74 -17.36
CA VAL A 111 -5.48 -5.31 -16.14
C VAL A 111 -5.00 -6.72 -16.44
N ASP A 112 -3.69 -6.93 -16.53
CA ASP A 112 -3.09 -8.25 -16.70
C ASP A 112 -3.00 -8.94 -15.34
N PHE A 113 -3.75 -10.02 -15.18
CA PHE A 113 -3.74 -10.88 -14.00
C PHE A 113 -2.85 -12.07 -14.27
N ASP A 114 -1.80 -12.27 -13.47
CA ASP A 114 -0.84 -13.36 -13.68
C ASP A 114 -1.52 -14.74 -13.55
N PRO A 115 -1.73 -15.49 -14.65
CA PRO A 115 -2.46 -16.75 -14.60
C PRO A 115 -1.79 -17.79 -13.70
N THR A 116 -0.47 -17.71 -13.46
CA THR A 116 0.24 -18.69 -12.63
C THR A 116 -0.20 -18.65 -11.17
N THR A 117 -0.60 -17.46 -10.68
CA THR A 117 -1.12 -17.26 -9.33
C THR A 117 -2.59 -17.65 -9.21
N TYR A 118 -3.40 -17.39 -10.25
CA TYR A 118 -4.84 -17.63 -10.24
C TYR A 118 -5.22 -19.07 -10.63
N VAL A 119 -4.54 -19.71 -11.57
CA VAL A 119 -4.86 -21.08 -12.04
C VAL A 119 -4.67 -22.10 -10.91
N ARG A 120 -3.65 -21.95 -10.07
CA ARG A 120 -3.42 -22.82 -8.90
C ARG A 120 -4.55 -22.71 -7.87
N ARG A 121 -5.22 -21.55 -7.82
CA ARG A 121 -6.26 -21.21 -6.83
C ARG A 121 -7.69 -21.25 -7.36
N ALA A 122 -7.85 -21.39 -8.68
CA ALA A 122 -9.14 -21.36 -9.38
C ALA A 122 -10.08 -22.53 -9.01
N VAL A 123 -9.62 -23.52 -8.26
CA VAL A 123 -10.47 -24.53 -7.63
C VAL A 123 -11.37 -23.88 -6.55
N ASN A 124 -10.93 -22.78 -5.92
CA ASN A 124 -11.58 -22.19 -4.74
C ASN A 124 -12.10 -20.75 -4.94
N ASN A 125 -11.61 -19.99 -5.93
CA ASN A 125 -12.09 -18.62 -6.18
C ASN A 125 -12.01 -18.24 -7.68
N SER A 126 -13.14 -17.88 -8.28
CA SER A 126 -13.27 -17.53 -9.70
C SER A 126 -13.19 -16.03 -9.98
N ALA A 127 -12.71 -15.23 -9.03
CA ALA A 127 -12.61 -13.78 -9.18
C ALA A 127 -11.18 -13.28 -8.93
N ALA A 128 -10.71 -12.39 -9.80
CA ALA A 128 -9.49 -11.63 -9.59
C ALA A 128 -9.84 -10.17 -9.33
N HIS A 129 -9.30 -9.60 -8.26
CA HIS A 129 -9.71 -8.30 -7.73
C HIS A 129 -8.78 -7.18 -8.20
N VAL A 130 -9.38 -6.01 -8.44
CA VAL A 130 -8.69 -4.77 -8.76
C VAL A 130 -9.42 -3.62 -8.07
N ALA A 131 -8.70 -2.63 -7.60
CA ALA A 131 -9.25 -1.45 -6.95
C ALA A 131 -9.30 -0.27 -7.94
N THR A 132 -10.20 0.70 -7.74
CA THR A 132 -10.20 1.95 -8.53
C THR A 132 -8.83 2.61 -8.52
N ASN A 133 -8.11 2.56 -7.39
CA ASN A 133 -6.76 3.12 -7.29
C ASN A 133 -5.77 2.46 -8.26
N ASP A 134 -5.87 1.16 -8.52
CA ASP A 134 -4.99 0.47 -9.47
C ASP A 134 -5.17 1.03 -10.89
N LEU A 135 -6.42 1.32 -11.26
CA LEU A 135 -6.78 1.93 -12.53
C LEU A 135 -6.31 3.38 -12.62
N TYR A 136 -6.47 4.14 -11.52
CA TYR A 136 -5.98 5.51 -11.41
C TYR A 136 -4.46 5.61 -11.59
N GLN A 137 -3.70 4.72 -10.94
CA GLN A 137 -2.25 4.68 -11.07
C GLN A 137 -1.83 4.39 -12.51
N ALA A 138 -2.47 3.41 -13.17
CA ALA A 138 -2.18 3.14 -14.58
C ALA A 138 -2.55 4.33 -15.48
N GLN A 139 -3.69 4.99 -15.25
CA GLN A 139 -4.08 6.16 -16.04
C GLN A 139 -3.06 7.31 -15.92
N THR A 140 -2.54 7.55 -14.72
CA THR A 140 -1.65 8.68 -14.42
C THR A 140 -0.16 8.38 -14.65
N ALA A 141 0.31 7.17 -14.37
CA ALA A 141 1.71 6.74 -14.53
C ALA A 141 1.96 5.88 -15.77
N GLY A 142 0.90 5.46 -16.48
CA GLY A 142 0.95 4.59 -17.66
C GLY A 142 0.81 3.11 -17.33
N GLN A 143 1.54 2.62 -16.32
CA GLN A 143 1.46 1.25 -15.82
C GLN A 143 1.53 1.27 -14.29
N PHE A 144 0.99 0.23 -13.65
CA PHE A 144 1.08 0.04 -12.21
C PHE A 144 0.95 -1.44 -11.85
N SER A 145 1.94 -2.01 -11.18
CA SER A 145 1.93 -3.40 -10.74
C SER A 145 1.92 -3.49 -9.22
N ARG A 146 1.11 -4.39 -8.68
CA ARG A 146 1.16 -4.74 -7.26
C ARG A 146 0.92 -6.22 -7.02
N GLU A 147 1.33 -6.65 -5.84
CA GLU A 147 0.98 -7.93 -5.27
C GLU A 147 -0.08 -7.72 -4.19
N ASP A 148 -1.18 -8.47 -4.25
CA ASP A 148 -2.21 -8.42 -3.20
C ASP A 148 -1.76 -9.19 -1.94
N LYS A 149 -2.52 -9.07 -0.85
CA LYS A 149 -2.24 -9.78 0.40
C LYS A 149 -2.20 -11.31 0.30
N ASN A 150 -2.73 -11.88 -0.78
CA ASN A 150 -2.70 -13.32 -1.02
C ASN A 150 -1.48 -13.70 -1.90
N GLY A 151 -0.66 -12.77 -2.37
CA GLY A 151 0.43 -13.07 -3.30
C GLY A 151 -0.02 -13.15 -4.77
N ASN A 152 -1.21 -12.65 -5.11
CA ASN A 152 -1.60 -12.56 -6.51
C ASN A 152 -1.03 -11.28 -7.12
N ARG A 153 -0.41 -11.41 -8.29
CA ARG A 153 0.13 -10.28 -9.05
C ARG A 153 -0.86 -9.81 -10.09
N LEU A 154 -1.07 -8.50 -10.14
CA LEU A 154 -1.79 -7.83 -11.21
C LEU A 154 -1.03 -6.59 -11.66
N THR A 155 -1.16 -6.26 -12.94
CA THR A 155 -0.62 -5.05 -13.52
C THR A 155 -1.74 -4.32 -14.26
N SER A 156 -2.02 -3.08 -13.88
CA SER A 156 -2.93 -2.19 -14.61
C SER A 156 -2.11 -1.39 -15.63
N ILE A 157 -2.61 -1.28 -16.86
CA ILE A 157 -1.92 -0.70 -18.01
C ILE A 157 -2.88 0.23 -18.75
N ARG A 158 -2.46 1.48 -18.98
CA ARG A 158 -3.19 2.42 -19.81
C ARG A 158 -3.25 1.92 -21.26
N GLY A 159 -4.37 2.17 -21.94
CA GLY A 159 -4.64 1.55 -23.23
C GLY A 159 -3.54 1.74 -24.29
N ASP A 160 -2.91 2.91 -24.34
CA ASP A 160 -1.82 3.26 -25.25
C ASP A 160 -0.49 2.53 -24.96
N GLN A 161 -0.34 1.90 -23.78
CA GLN A 161 0.88 1.22 -23.37
C GLN A 161 0.78 -0.31 -23.41
N LEU A 162 -0.39 -0.88 -23.73
CA LEU A 162 -0.60 -2.33 -23.67
C LEU A 162 0.37 -3.10 -24.58
N ALA A 163 0.55 -2.66 -25.82
CA ALA A 163 1.48 -3.31 -26.76
C ALA A 163 2.91 -3.33 -26.22
N THR A 164 3.41 -2.20 -25.73
CA THR A 164 4.76 -2.09 -25.15
C THR A 164 4.91 -2.98 -23.92
N TYR A 165 3.91 -2.98 -23.02
CA TYR A 165 3.90 -3.85 -21.84
C TYR A 165 3.97 -5.33 -22.23
N LEU A 166 3.16 -5.78 -23.19
CA LEU A 166 3.15 -7.18 -23.60
C LEU A 166 4.45 -7.61 -24.29
N LEU A 167 5.15 -6.70 -24.98
CA LEU A 167 6.42 -7.00 -25.66
C LEU A 167 7.64 -6.94 -24.73
N THR A 168 7.64 -6.01 -23.77
CA THR A 168 8.83 -5.69 -22.97
C THR A 168 8.70 -6.07 -21.49
N GLY A 169 7.49 -6.41 -21.05
CA GLY A 169 7.16 -6.61 -19.64
C GLY A 169 6.90 -5.29 -18.90
N TYR A 170 6.60 -5.41 -17.60
CA TYR A 170 6.50 -4.25 -16.71
C TYR A 170 7.90 -3.67 -16.47
N SER A 171 8.06 -2.38 -16.75
CA SER A 171 9.36 -1.69 -16.69
C SER A 171 9.48 -0.66 -15.57
N GLU A 172 8.40 -0.41 -14.80
CA GLU A 172 8.42 0.64 -13.79
C GLU A 172 9.35 0.25 -12.64
N LYS A 173 10.41 1.05 -12.47
CA LYS A 173 11.28 1.03 -11.30
C LYS A 173 10.99 2.26 -10.48
N ASN A 174 10.31 2.07 -9.36
CA ASN A 174 10.12 3.15 -8.41
C ASN A 174 11.30 3.12 -7.43
N ALA A 175 12.27 4.00 -7.65
CA ALA A 175 13.49 4.07 -6.82
C ALA A 175 13.18 4.22 -5.32
N HIS A 176 12.06 4.84 -4.97
CA HIS A 176 11.61 4.96 -3.58
C HIS A 176 11.22 3.61 -3.00
N ILE A 177 10.49 2.79 -3.77
CA ILE A 177 10.13 1.42 -3.38
C ILE A 177 11.41 0.57 -3.22
N ASP A 178 12.37 0.70 -4.13
CA ASP A 178 13.65 -0.04 -4.05
C ASP A 178 14.41 0.25 -2.75
N VAL A 179 14.41 1.51 -2.29
CA VAL A 179 15.00 1.90 -0.99
C VAL A 179 14.32 1.16 0.16
N PHE A 180 12.98 1.12 0.18
CA PHE A 180 12.23 0.45 1.24
C PHE A 180 12.33 -1.07 1.16
N ASP A 181 12.39 -1.66 -0.04
CA ASP A 181 12.61 -3.09 -0.21
C ASP A 181 13.97 -3.52 0.32
N GLY A 182 15.03 -2.77 -0.03
CA GLY A 182 16.39 -2.98 0.45
C GLY A 182 16.52 -2.81 1.96
N PHE A 183 15.91 -1.75 2.52
CA PHE A 183 15.88 -1.55 3.97
C PHE A 183 15.13 -2.67 4.69
N SER A 184 13.92 -2.98 4.24
CA SER A 184 13.04 -3.96 4.88
C SER A 184 13.61 -5.37 4.83
N THR A 185 14.31 -5.74 3.75
CA THR A 185 15.04 -7.02 3.64
C THR A 185 16.07 -7.20 4.75
N LYS A 186 16.75 -6.12 5.17
CA LYS A 186 17.77 -6.17 6.23
C LYS A 186 17.18 -5.97 7.62
N PHE A 187 16.15 -5.13 7.73
CA PHE A 187 15.59 -4.70 9.00
C PHE A 187 14.57 -5.70 9.57
N MET A 188 13.79 -6.34 8.71
CA MET A 188 12.77 -7.31 9.11
C MET A 188 13.36 -8.73 9.05
N ASP A 189 14.17 -9.07 10.05
CA ASP A 189 14.83 -10.38 10.18
C ASP A 189 14.04 -11.41 11.03
N GLY A 190 12.88 -10.99 11.54
CA GLY A 190 12.04 -11.81 12.42
C GLY A 190 12.54 -11.93 13.86
N MET A 191 13.59 -11.19 14.23
CA MET A 191 14.06 -11.14 15.60
C MET A 191 13.15 -10.30 16.49
N ARG A 192 13.09 -10.69 17.76
CA ARG A 192 12.45 -9.90 18.82
C ARG A 192 13.38 -8.77 19.24
N ILE A 193 12.86 -7.55 19.21
CA ILE A 193 13.60 -6.33 19.58
C ILE A 193 13.09 -5.87 20.95
N GLU A 194 13.98 -5.88 21.95
CA GLU A 194 13.69 -5.39 23.29
C GLU A 194 13.67 -3.86 23.33
N GLY A 195 12.62 -3.28 23.92
CA GLY A 195 12.38 -1.85 23.91
C GLY A 195 13.44 -1.05 24.66
N LEU A 196 13.94 -1.57 25.79
CA LEU A 196 15.03 -0.92 26.52
C LEU A 196 16.31 -0.86 25.69
N THR A 197 16.67 -1.95 25.03
CA THR A 197 17.84 -2.01 24.14
C THR A 197 17.71 -1.03 22.98
N ALA A 198 16.56 -1.00 22.31
CA ALA A 198 16.29 -0.09 21.20
C ALA A 198 16.40 1.39 21.63
N VAL A 199 15.84 1.73 22.78
CA VAL A 199 15.91 3.07 23.36
C VAL A 199 17.35 3.44 23.74
N GLN A 200 18.11 2.52 24.33
CA GLN A 200 19.52 2.74 24.68
C GLN A 200 20.39 2.98 23.45
N GLU A 201 20.14 2.24 22.36
CA GLU A 201 20.83 2.41 21.08
C GLU A 201 20.55 3.80 20.49
N MET A 202 19.28 4.22 20.42
CA MET A 202 18.90 5.55 19.97
C MET A 202 19.54 6.65 20.83
N HIS A 203 19.61 6.46 22.15
CA HIS A 203 20.24 7.42 23.06
C HIS A 203 21.75 7.55 22.80
N ALA A 204 22.44 6.42 22.64
CA ALA A 204 23.87 6.40 22.35
C ALA A 204 24.18 7.13 21.03
N ALA A 205 23.30 7.00 20.03
CA ALA A 205 23.38 7.71 18.76
C ALA A 205 22.88 9.17 18.81
N ARG A 206 22.44 9.66 19.98
CA ARG A 206 21.84 10.99 20.18
C ARG A 206 20.62 11.24 19.28
N TRP A 207 19.85 10.20 18.98
CA TRP A 207 18.64 10.31 18.18
C TRP A 207 17.55 11.12 18.93
N PRO A 208 16.84 12.05 18.27
CA PRO A 208 15.70 12.73 18.87
C PRO A 208 14.60 11.73 19.25
N ASP A 209 13.70 12.13 20.16
CA ASP A 209 12.51 11.33 20.52
C ASP A 209 12.78 9.97 21.20
N THR A 210 14.03 9.70 21.59
CA THR A 210 14.44 8.45 22.28
C THR A 210 13.60 8.11 23.53
N PHE A 211 13.09 9.12 24.25
CA PHE A 211 12.33 8.91 25.49
C PHE A 211 10.81 8.81 25.31
N GLN A 212 10.32 8.68 24.07
CA GLN A 212 8.89 8.49 23.80
C GLN A 212 8.46 7.05 24.06
N ASN A 213 7.21 6.86 24.53
CA ASN A 213 6.67 5.53 24.82
C ASN A 213 6.33 4.73 23.55
N GLU A 214 6.11 5.40 22.42
CA GLU A 214 5.91 4.78 21.10
C GLU A 214 7.24 4.47 20.41
N TRP A 215 8.20 3.92 21.16
CA TRP A 215 9.60 3.75 20.73
C TRP A 215 9.75 2.96 19.42
N ALA A 216 8.84 2.02 19.13
CA ALA A 216 8.92 1.20 17.93
C ALA A 216 8.89 2.04 16.64
N GLY A 217 8.08 3.11 16.58
CA GLY A 217 8.05 4.02 15.42
C GLY A 217 9.36 4.78 15.26
N PHE A 218 9.79 5.43 16.34
CA PHE A 218 11.04 6.19 16.36
C PHE A 218 12.28 5.33 16.09
N TYR A 219 12.26 4.06 16.50
CA TYR A 219 13.35 3.13 16.24
C TYR A 219 13.44 2.77 14.75
N VAL A 220 12.31 2.58 14.06
CA VAL A 220 12.31 2.38 12.61
C VAL A 220 12.84 3.62 11.89
N GLU A 221 12.40 4.82 12.28
CA GLU A 221 12.90 6.07 11.71
C GLU A 221 14.42 6.21 11.88
N TYR A 222 14.94 5.93 13.08
CA TYR A 222 16.37 5.93 13.39
C TYR A 222 17.14 4.94 12.50
N ARG A 223 16.66 3.69 12.41
CA ARG A 223 17.32 2.63 11.63
C ARG A 223 17.26 2.91 10.14
N LEU A 224 16.15 3.47 9.64
CA LEU A 224 16.02 3.92 8.26
C LEU A 224 16.98 5.08 7.97
N HIS A 225 17.07 6.08 8.84
CA HIS A 225 18.01 7.20 8.69
C HIS A 225 19.45 6.71 8.57
N GLN A 226 19.86 5.79 9.46
CA GLN A 226 21.21 5.19 9.37
C GLN A 226 21.42 4.39 8.08
N TYR A 227 20.41 3.60 7.67
CA TYR A 227 20.48 2.84 6.42
C TYR A 227 20.66 3.77 5.20
N LEU A 228 19.87 4.84 5.12
CA LEU A 228 19.93 5.80 4.01
C LEU A 228 21.30 6.47 3.91
N ALA A 229 21.86 6.90 5.05
CA ALA A 229 23.18 7.51 5.10
C ALA A 229 24.29 6.53 4.71
N ALA A 230 24.25 5.31 5.25
CA ALA A 230 25.27 4.28 4.99
C ALA A 230 25.29 3.77 3.54
N HIS A 231 24.18 3.90 2.80
CA HIS A 231 24.05 3.43 1.42
C HIS A 231 23.98 4.57 0.39
N GLY A 232 24.13 5.84 0.80
CA GLY A 232 24.07 6.98 -0.12
C GLY A 232 22.70 7.20 -0.77
N LEU A 233 21.61 6.83 -0.08
CA LEU A 233 20.25 6.84 -0.63
C LEU A 233 19.45 8.11 -0.27
N THR A 234 20.09 9.08 0.37
CA THR A 234 19.47 10.33 0.85
C THR A 234 18.99 11.26 -0.27
N GLN A 235 19.39 10.99 -1.52
CA GLN A 235 18.91 11.66 -2.73
C GLN A 235 17.55 11.15 -3.22
N HIS A 236 17.08 10.02 -2.67
CA HIS A 236 15.78 9.42 -2.97
C HIS A 236 14.80 9.56 -1.81
N VAL A 237 15.25 9.25 -0.58
CA VAL A 237 14.42 9.34 0.62
C VAL A 237 15.21 10.01 1.74
N GLN A 238 14.57 10.91 2.49
CA GLN A 238 15.13 11.49 3.70
C GLN A 238 14.17 11.31 4.87
N VAL A 239 14.71 10.90 6.02
CA VAL A 239 14.02 11.01 7.30
C VAL A 239 14.24 12.43 7.82
N GLN A 240 13.16 13.13 8.18
CA GLN A 240 13.23 14.50 8.68
C GLN A 240 12.57 14.64 10.06
N LYS A 241 12.96 15.70 10.78
CA LYS A 241 12.42 16.10 12.09
C LYS A 241 12.15 17.60 12.09
N GLU A 242 11.20 18.03 11.29
CA GLU A 242 10.86 19.44 11.11
C GLU A 242 9.89 19.93 12.18
N LYS A 243 10.18 21.04 12.85
CA LYS A 243 9.34 21.59 13.93
C LYS A 243 8.96 23.05 13.72
N ARG A 244 9.36 23.65 12.60
CA ARG A 244 9.04 25.04 12.26
C ARG A 244 7.54 25.18 11.96
N ARG A 245 6.95 26.23 12.54
CA ARG A 245 5.53 26.55 12.31
C ARG A 245 5.27 26.80 10.82
N GLY A 246 4.25 26.13 10.28
CA GLY A 246 3.85 26.24 8.87
C GLY A 246 4.58 25.29 7.91
N ALA A 247 5.66 24.66 8.36
CA ALA A 247 6.30 23.58 7.62
C ALA A 247 5.51 22.27 7.76
N PHE A 248 5.78 21.32 6.86
CA PHE A 248 5.20 19.99 6.92
C PHE A 248 6.01 19.10 7.88
N ASP A 249 5.43 18.79 9.05
CA ASP A 249 5.98 17.89 10.08
C ASP A 249 5.56 16.44 9.77
N TYR A 250 6.23 15.85 8.79
CA TYR A 250 6.11 14.43 8.43
C TYR A 250 7.46 13.73 8.56
N ASP A 251 7.45 12.42 8.74
CA ASP A 251 8.69 11.67 8.95
C ASP A 251 9.55 11.55 7.68
N LEU A 252 8.96 11.57 6.48
CA LEU A 252 9.63 11.22 5.22
C LEU A 252 9.49 12.31 4.14
N ARG A 253 10.59 12.51 3.40
CA ARG A 253 10.63 13.26 2.14
C ARG A 253 11.04 12.32 1.01
N PHE A 254 10.28 12.33 -0.07
CA PHE A 254 10.59 11.59 -1.29
C PHE A 254 11.15 12.56 -2.33
N LEU A 255 12.32 12.24 -2.86
CA LEU A 255 13.12 13.15 -3.66
C LEU A 255 13.44 12.55 -5.04
N ARG A 256 13.28 13.36 -6.09
CA ARG A 256 13.78 13.04 -7.43
C ARG A 256 14.95 13.96 -7.73
N ASP A 257 16.12 13.39 -7.94
CA ASP A 257 17.36 14.13 -8.21
C ASP A 257 17.62 15.23 -7.15
N GLY A 258 17.37 14.89 -5.88
CA GLY A 258 17.54 15.80 -4.74
C GLY A 258 16.41 16.82 -4.54
N SER A 259 15.47 16.93 -5.47
CA SER A 259 14.31 17.83 -5.37
C SER A 259 13.12 17.12 -4.73
N LEU A 260 12.42 17.81 -3.82
CA LEU A 260 11.23 17.25 -3.16
C LEU A 260 10.12 16.98 -4.18
N GLU A 261 9.70 15.72 -4.25
CA GLU A 261 8.60 15.28 -5.11
C GLU A 261 7.29 15.23 -4.30
N TYR A 262 7.32 14.61 -3.11
CA TYR A 262 6.17 14.54 -2.20
C TYR A 262 6.62 14.13 -0.78
N TYR A 263 5.68 14.18 0.15
CA TYR A 263 5.89 13.78 1.55
C TYR A 263 5.29 12.41 1.85
N GLY A 264 5.75 11.81 2.94
CA GLY A 264 5.07 10.69 3.56
C GLY A 264 5.40 10.56 5.03
N ASP A 265 4.78 9.58 5.67
CA ASP A 265 4.88 9.35 7.10
C ASP A 265 5.26 7.92 7.41
N LEU A 266 6.05 7.75 8.47
CA LEU A 266 6.44 6.44 8.94
C LEU A 266 5.55 6.04 10.11
N LYS A 267 5.09 4.79 10.09
CA LYS A 267 4.26 4.24 11.18
C LYS A 267 4.76 2.87 11.59
N ALA A 268 4.80 2.66 12.89
CA ALA A 268 4.84 1.32 13.48
C ALA A 268 3.46 1.02 14.05
N SER A 269 2.85 -0.07 13.62
CA SER A 269 1.51 -0.46 14.06
C SER A 269 1.50 -1.93 14.49
N SER A 270 0.77 -2.23 15.57
CA SER A 270 0.49 -3.63 15.90
C SER A 270 -0.31 -4.32 14.78
N ILE A 271 -0.01 -5.58 14.50
CA ILE A 271 -0.82 -6.42 13.60
C ILE A 271 -2.24 -6.64 14.13
N ALA A 272 -2.44 -6.54 15.46
CA ALA A 272 -3.72 -6.82 16.11
C ALA A 272 -4.74 -5.68 16.02
N VAL A 273 -4.33 -4.46 15.61
CA VAL A 273 -5.25 -3.31 15.49
C VAL A 273 -5.81 -3.19 14.07
N SER A 274 -7.08 -2.80 13.96
CA SER A 274 -7.80 -2.66 12.68
C SER A 274 -7.47 -1.38 11.92
N ASP A 275 -6.94 -0.38 12.62
CA ASP A 275 -6.74 0.97 12.10
C ASP A 275 -5.35 1.48 12.45
N SER A 276 -4.73 2.20 11.53
CA SER A 276 -3.50 2.95 11.80
C SER A 276 -3.82 4.43 11.91
N PRO A 277 -3.42 5.11 13.00
CA PRO A 277 -3.64 6.55 13.14
C PRO A 277 -2.79 7.30 12.12
N GLY A 278 -3.42 8.20 11.36
CA GLY A 278 -2.72 9.06 10.41
C GLY A 278 -2.38 10.44 10.99
N ASN A 279 -2.12 11.37 10.08
CA ASN A 279 -1.72 12.74 10.36
C ASN A 279 -2.89 13.66 10.71
N ASP A 280 -2.56 14.86 11.14
CA ASP A 280 -3.49 15.98 11.20
C ASP A 280 -4.16 16.18 9.83
N LYS A 281 -5.49 16.30 9.81
CA LYS A 281 -6.27 16.34 8.58
C LYS A 281 -5.93 17.55 7.71
N ASP A 282 -5.79 18.73 8.30
CA ASP A 282 -5.63 19.97 7.53
C ASP A 282 -4.23 20.04 6.91
N ASP A 283 -3.20 19.69 7.68
CA ASP A 283 -1.84 19.60 7.16
C ASP A 283 -1.74 18.53 6.07
N PHE A 284 -2.34 17.35 6.29
CA PHE A 284 -2.39 16.27 5.31
C PHE A 284 -3.06 16.69 3.99
N LEU A 285 -4.23 17.34 4.07
CA LEU A 285 -4.92 17.81 2.87
C LEU A 285 -4.11 18.87 2.11
N ARG A 286 -3.43 19.77 2.84
CA ARG A 286 -2.53 20.75 2.24
C ARG A 286 -1.36 20.07 1.53
N ALA A 287 -0.77 19.04 2.11
CA ALA A 287 0.30 18.27 1.46
C ALA A 287 -0.21 17.56 0.20
N LEU A 288 -1.37 16.92 0.28
CA LEU A 288 -1.96 16.22 -0.85
C LEU A 288 -2.32 17.16 -2.00
N ASP A 289 -2.90 18.33 -1.70
CA ASP A 289 -3.21 19.37 -2.69
C ASP A 289 -1.94 19.92 -3.36
N THR A 290 -0.85 20.07 -2.59
CA THR A 290 0.41 20.60 -3.11
C THR A 290 1.17 19.60 -3.98
N PHE A 291 1.19 18.31 -3.60
CA PHE A 291 2.07 17.31 -4.21
C PHE A 291 1.33 16.20 -4.98
N GLY A 292 0.00 16.17 -4.94
CA GLY A 292 -0.85 15.19 -5.63
C GLY A 292 -0.83 13.77 -5.05
N ARG A 293 0.09 13.48 -4.12
CA ARG A 293 0.19 12.19 -3.43
C ARG A 293 0.82 12.31 -2.05
N PHE A 294 0.55 11.33 -1.20
CA PHE A 294 1.15 11.18 0.13
C PHE A 294 1.34 9.70 0.47
N TRP A 295 2.51 9.32 0.98
CA TRP A 295 2.80 7.92 1.30
C TRP A 295 2.75 7.65 2.80
N TYR A 296 2.08 6.57 3.18
CA TYR A 296 2.22 5.96 4.50
C TYR A 296 3.07 4.70 4.41
N VAL A 297 4.21 4.70 5.08
CA VAL A 297 5.08 3.52 5.21
C VAL A 297 4.81 2.90 6.57
N ILE A 298 4.07 1.79 6.57
CA ILE A 298 3.58 1.14 7.79
C ILE A 298 4.35 -0.16 8.02
N PHE A 299 5.20 -0.16 9.02
CA PHE A 299 5.83 -1.35 9.59
C PHE A 299 4.90 -1.98 10.61
N GLU A 300 4.31 -3.11 10.25
CA GLU A 300 3.46 -3.88 11.15
C GLU A 300 4.30 -4.83 12.00
N HIS A 301 3.98 -4.90 13.28
CA HIS A 301 4.71 -5.71 14.24
C HIS A 301 3.80 -6.47 15.20
N GLU A 302 4.30 -7.58 15.71
CA GLU A 302 3.79 -8.15 16.95
C GLU A 302 4.24 -7.30 18.13
N THR A 303 3.47 -7.31 19.21
CA THR A 303 3.75 -6.49 20.40
C THR A 303 3.67 -7.34 21.65
N TRP A 304 4.69 -7.24 22.49
CA TRP A 304 4.62 -7.68 23.88
C TRP A 304 4.50 -6.45 24.76
N HIS A 305 3.43 -6.38 25.56
CA HIS A 305 3.21 -5.24 26.45
C HIS A 305 3.81 -5.51 27.82
N SER A 306 4.45 -4.48 28.39
CA SER A 306 5.08 -4.60 29.71
C SER A 306 4.08 -4.93 30.82
N ARG A 307 2.81 -4.49 30.68
CA ARG A 307 1.73 -4.80 31.63
C ARG A 307 1.42 -6.28 31.78
N ASP A 308 1.75 -7.08 30.76
CA ASP A 308 1.51 -8.51 30.74
C ASP A 308 2.62 -9.27 31.51
N ASN A 309 3.66 -8.56 31.96
CA ASN A 309 4.82 -9.08 32.69
C ASN A 309 5.15 -8.20 33.91
N SER A 310 4.15 -7.96 34.75
CA SER A 310 4.28 -7.21 36.03
C SER A 310 4.93 -5.81 35.88
N ASN A 311 4.85 -5.20 34.70
CA ASN A 311 5.46 -3.91 34.37
C ASN A 311 7.00 -3.84 34.47
N LEU A 312 7.70 -4.98 34.49
CA LEU A 312 9.16 -5.02 34.71
C LEU A 312 9.93 -4.16 33.70
N ALA A 313 9.59 -4.26 32.41
CA ALA A 313 10.25 -3.46 31.36
C ALA A 313 9.97 -1.94 31.49
N THR A 314 8.77 -1.56 31.95
CA THR A 314 8.43 -0.16 32.22
C THR A 314 9.26 0.40 33.37
N ILE A 315 9.40 -0.38 34.45
CA ILE A 315 10.21 -0.01 35.62
C ILE A 315 11.67 0.17 35.20
N ALA A 316 12.25 -0.83 34.53
CA ALA A 316 13.63 -0.79 34.04
C ALA A 316 13.88 0.41 33.11
N TRP A 317 12.95 0.71 32.20
CA TRP A 317 13.03 1.86 31.32
C TRP A 317 12.99 3.20 32.07
N ASN A 318 12.10 3.35 33.06
CA ASN A 318 12.00 4.57 33.85
C ASN A 318 13.22 4.77 34.78
N GLU A 319 13.76 3.69 35.35
CA GLU A 319 15.00 3.72 36.13
C GLU A 319 16.19 4.14 35.26
N TRP A 320 16.32 3.54 34.08
CA TRP A 320 17.38 3.90 33.14
C TRP A 320 17.24 5.34 32.65
N ARG A 321 16.03 5.81 32.30
CA ARG A 321 15.78 7.21 31.94
C ARG A 321 16.28 8.16 33.01
N ARG A 322 15.98 7.86 34.27
CA ARG A 322 16.42 8.65 35.42
C ARG A 322 17.95 8.62 35.56
N SER A 323 18.59 7.46 35.38
CA SER A 323 20.05 7.34 35.52
C SER A 323 20.81 8.12 34.45
N VAL A 324 20.23 8.32 33.27
CA VAL A 324 20.78 9.18 32.20
C VAL A 324 20.32 10.63 32.27
N GLY A 325 19.72 11.06 33.40
CA GLY A 325 19.36 12.45 33.67
C GLY A 325 18.01 12.90 33.10
N HIS A 326 17.19 12.01 32.56
CA HIS A 326 15.85 12.35 32.11
C HIS A 326 14.85 12.36 33.27
N VAL A 327 14.47 13.57 33.72
CA VAL A 327 13.43 13.76 34.72
C VAL A 327 12.16 14.26 34.03
N GLY A 328 11.06 13.51 34.15
CA GLY A 328 9.78 13.86 33.53
C GLY A 328 9.23 15.20 34.00
N ARG A 329 8.32 15.80 33.22
CA ARG A 329 7.75 17.15 33.46
C ARG A 329 7.11 17.38 34.83
N LYS A 330 6.69 16.31 35.52
CA LYS A 330 6.00 16.40 36.82
C LYS A 330 6.96 16.56 38.00
N GLY A 331 8.28 16.47 37.81
CA GLY A 331 9.27 16.59 38.90
C GLY A 331 9.28 15.43 39.90
N THR A 332 8.18 14.67 40.02
CA THR A 332 8.08 13.47 40.84
C THR A 332 8.36 12.22 40.01
N TYR A 333 9.26 11.36 40.51
CA TYR A 333 9.55 10.07 39.91
C TYR A 333 8.42 9.07 40.18
N ASP A 334 7.96 8.39 39.12
CA ASP A 334 6.99 7.30 39.18
C ASP A 334 7.52 6.13 38.32
N PRO A 335 7.91 4.99 38.92
CA PRO A 335 8.46 3.85 38.19
C PRO A 335 7.43 3.22 37.23
N LEU A 336 6.13 3.44 37.45
CA LEU A 336 5.04 2.89 36.64
C LEU A 336 4.49 3.89 35.62
N SER A 337 5.15 5.04 35.45
CA SER A 337 4.78 5.99 34.41
C SER A 337 4.79 5.30 33.04
N TYR A 338 3.69 5.43 32.27
CA TYR A 338 3.46 4.78 30.97
C TYR A 338 3.25 3.26 30.97
N GLN A 339 3.00 2.61 32.12
CA GLN A 339 2.77 1.15 32.20
C GLN A 339 1.74 0.59 31.20
N GLY A 340 0.69 1.35 30.89
CA GLY A 340 -0.34 0.94 29.93
C GLY A 340 0.02 1.17 28.45
N ARG A 341 1.17 1.78 28.16
CA ARG A 341 1.57 2.19 26.80
C ARG A 341 2.95 1.69 26.38
N PHE A 342 3.85 1.45 27.33
CA PHE A 342 5.19 0.98 27.00
C PHE A 342 5.15 -0.44 26.43
N LYS A 343 5.76 -0.62 25.25
CA LYS A 343 5.93 -1.93 24.63
C LYS A 343 7.23 -2.53 25.19
N GLU A 344 7.16 -3.72 25.78
CA GLU A 344 8.35 -4.43 26.26
C GLU A 344 9.23 -4.82 25.07
N ALA A 345 8.63 -5.38 24.03
CA ALA A 345 9.31 -5.78 22.82
C ALA A 345 8.38 -5.70 21.60
N VAL A 346 8.98 -5.67 20.42
CA VAL A 346 8.26 -5.84 19.14
C VAL A 346 9.02 -6.78 18.20
N ARG A 347 8.31 -7.33 17.23
CA ARG A 347 8.88 -8.10 16.12
C ARG A 347 8.22 -7.63 14.83
N PHE A 348 8.98 -7.03 13.92
CA PHE A 348 8.45 -6.51 12.67
C PHE A 348 8.20 -7.64 11.68
N MET A 349 6.96 -7.75 11.20
CA MET A 349 6.48 -8.88 10.42
C MET A 349 6.17 -8.51 8.97
N ARG A 350 5.76 -7.27 8.73
CA ARG A 350 5.31 -6.78 7.43
C ARG A 350 5.62 -5.30 7.28
N VAL A 351 5.94 -4.89 6.06
CA VAL A 351 5.88 -3.48 5.65
C VAL A 351 4.82 -3.33 4.57
N ASN A 352 4.02 -2.27 4.66
CA ASN A 352 3.12 -1.84 3.60
C ASN A 352 3.43 -0.38 3.26
N ILE A 353 3.57 -0.09 1.98
CA ILE A 353 3.60 1.28 1.49
C ILE A 353 2.24 1.55 0.84
N LEU A 354 1.57 2.56 1.38
CA LEU A 354 0.24 2.97 0.98
C LEU A 354 0.30 4.36 0.38
N GLU A 355 -0.20 4.55 -0.83
CA GLU A 355 -0.35 5.86 -1.42
C GLU A 355 -1.78 6.37 -1.21
N VAL A 356 -1.89 7.57 -0.65
CA VAL A 356 -3.10 8.36 -0.71
C VAL A 356 -2.96 9.41 -1.81
N ASN A 357 -3.97 9.49 -2.67
CA ASN A 357 -4.05 10.37 -3.82
C ASN A 357 -5.52 10.84 -4.00
N PRO A 358 -5.82 11.72 -4.97
CA PRO A 358 -7.18 12.20 -5.20
C PRO A 358 -8.23 11.11 -5.42
N ALA A 359 -7.84 9.94 -5.95
CA ALA A 359 -8.76 8.84 -6.24
C ALA A 359 -9.24 8.10 -4.98
N ASN A 360 -8.45 8.10 -3.90
CA ASN A 360 -8.75 7.31 -2.70
C ASN A 360 -8.84 8.12 -1.39
N VAL A 361 -8.54 9.42 -1.43
CA VAL A 361 -8.51 10.28 -0.24
C VAL A 361 -9.82 10.28 0.54
N GLY A 362 -10.97 10.25 -0.15
CA GLY A 362 -12.29 10.23 0.49
C GLY A 362 -12.49 9.07 1.47
N ILE A 363 -11.76 7.97 1.31
CA ILE A 363 -11.83 6.80 2.19
C ILE A 363 -11.02 7.00 3.47
N VAL A 364 -9.82 7.59 3.41
CA VAL A 364 -9.00 7.86 4.62
C VAL A 364 -9.52 9.02 5.46
N LEU A 365 -10.34 9.89 4.85
CA LEU A 365 -11.02 10.99 5.54
C LEU A 365 -12.28 10.54 6.30
N LYS A 366 -12.71 9.28 6.18
CA LYS A 366 -13.86 8.76 6.95
C LYS A 366 -13.50 8.79 8.44
N ASP A 367 -14.28 9.58 9.19
CA ASP A 367 -13.83 10.18 10.43
C ASP A 367 -13.33 9.21 11.49
N PHE A 368 -12.10 9.45 11.95
CA PHE A 368 -11.56 8.92 13.18
C PHE A 368 -11.42 10.08 14.18
N GLN A 369 -11.87 9.87 15.42
CA GLN A 369 -11.72 10.81 16.54
C GLN A 369 -12.49 12.13 16.48
N LYS A 370 -13.65 12.20 15.79
CA LYS A 370 -14.53 13.39 15.83
C LYS A 370 -14.92 13.85 17.25
N ASP A 371 -14.91 12.94 18.23
CA ASP A 371 -15.36 13.22 19.61
C ASP A 371 -14.27 13.14 20.69
N PHE A 372 -12.99 13.02 20.31
CA PHE A 372 -11.91 12.94 21.31
C PHE A 372 -11.55 14.32 21.86
N ARG A 373 -11.57 14.46 23.19
CA ARG A 373 -11.11 15.66 23.89
C ARG A 373 -9.67 15.50 24.37
N GLN A 374 -8.93 16.60 24.37
CA GLN A 374 -7.65 16.71 25.08
C GLN A 374 -7.86 16.54 26.59
N PRO A 375 -6.81 16.24 27.38
CA PRO A 375 -6.90 16.20 28.83
C PRO A 375 -7.40 17.52 29.46
N ASP A 376 -7.29 18.65 28.75
CA ASP A 376 -7.81 19.96 29.14
C ASP A 376 -9.26 20.22 28.69
N GLY A 377 -9.93 19.22 28.08
CA GLY A 377 -11.32 19.28 27.64
C GLY A 377 -11.56 19.85 26.24
N LYS A 378 -10.54 20.36 25.55
CA LYS A 378 -10.68 20.92 24.19
C LYS A 378 -10.84 19.83 23.13
N PRO A 379 -11.57 20.07 22.03
CA PRO A 379 -11.62 19.15 20.90
C PRO A 379 -10.20 18.87 20.37
N ARG A 380 -9.85 17.60 20.15
CA ARG A 380 -8.64 17.27 19.40
C ARG A 380 -8.84 17.61 17.93
N LYS A 381 -7.75 18.01 17.26
CA LYS A 381 -7.75 18.16 15.81
C LYS A 381 -8.10 16.82 15.15
N ALA A 382 -8.91 16.87 14.09
CA ALA A 382 -9.28 15.68 13.33
C ALA A 382 -8.04 15.05 12.71
N LYS A 383 -7.97 13.71 12.75
CA LYS A 383 -6.89 12.95 12.12
C LYS A 383 -7.44 12.08 11.01
N VAL A 384 -6.63 11.88 9.97
CA VAL A 384 -6.94 10.86 8.97
C VAL A 384 -6.73 9.47 9.57
N SER A 385 -7.46 8.48 9.05
CA SER A 385 -7.34 7.10 9.53
C SER A 385 -7.35 6.13 8.38
N ILE A 386 -6.38 5.22 8.43
CA ILE A 386 -6.24 4.17 7.44
C ILE A 386 -6.83 2.91 8.05
N ARG A 387 -7.99 2.53 7.55
CA ARG A 387 -8.65 1.28 7.94
C ARG A 387 -7.99 0.13 7.19
N LYS A 388 -7.40 -0.82 7.91
CA LYS A 388 -6.67 -1.93 7.28
C LYS A 388 -7.55 -2.82 6.40
N LYS A 389 -8.87 -2.84 6.62
CA LYS A 389 -9.83 -3.56 5.75
C LYS A 389 -9.92 -3.00 4.31
N ASP A 390 -9.52 -1.74 4.13
CA ASP A 390 -9.57 -1.01 2.87
C ASP A 390 -8.16 -0.82 2.27
N ILE A 391 -7.14 -1.48 2.85
CA ILE A 391 -5.71 -1.32 2.50
C ILE A 391 -5.44 -1.56 1.01
N ASP A 392 -6.17 -2.48 0.39
CA ASP A 392 -6.04 -2.83 -1.03
C ASP A 392 -6.28 -1.61 -1.96
N ASN A 393 -7.01 -0.59 -1.51
CA ASN A 393 -7.23 0.64 -2.30
C ASN A 393 -6.09 1.67 -2.20
N PHE A 394 -5.09 1.41 -1.37
CA PHE A 394 -3.94 2.30 -1.15
C PHE A 394 -2.62 1.59 -1.43
N LEU A 395 -2.62 0.26 -1.36
CA LEU A 395 -1.41 -0.54 -1.39
C LEU A 395 -0.66 -0.39 -2.71
N ILE A 396 0.58 0.10 -2.63
CA ILE A 396 1.51 0.14 -3.76
C ILE A 396 2.67 -0.84 -3.61
N TYR A 397 2.99 -1.24 -2.37
CA TYR A 397 4.02 -2.25 -2.11
C TYR A 397 3.78 -2.93 -0.77
N THR A 398 4.08 -4.24 -0.70
CA THR A 398 4.09 -5.00 0.54
C THR A 398 5.25 -5.99 0.57
N ARG A 399 5.78 -6.24 1.77
CA ARG A 399 6.71 -7.33 2.04
C ARG A 399 6.44 -7.90 3.42
N SER A 400 6.44 -9.23 3.54
CA SER A 400 6.25 -9.94 4.81
C SER A 400 7.37 -10.95 5.04
N ILE A 401 7.68 -11.24 6.30
CA ILE A 401 8.61 -12.33 6.69
C ILE A 401 7.91 -13.68 6.87
N VAL A 402 6.58 -13.73 6.71
CA VAL A 402 5.81 -14.96 6.89
C VAL A 402 5.95 -15.81 5.61
N PRO A 403 6.30 -17.11 5.72
CA PRO A 403 6.23 -18.02 4.58
C PRO A 403 4.78 -18.14 4.14
N ALA A 404 4.53 -18.19 2.82
CA ALA A 404 3.20 -18.46 2.28
C ALA A 404 2.57 -19.62 3.09
N SER A 405 1.48 -19.35 3.78
CA SER A 405 0.75 -20.39 4.50
C SER A 405 0.15 -21.32 3.44
N ASP A 406 0.44 -22.62 3.57
CA ASP A 406 -0.03 -23.71 2.69
C ASP A 406 -1.56 -23.72 2.53
#